data_AF-A0A0F5IHV1-F1
#
_entry.id   AF-A0A0F5IHV1-F1
#
_cell.length_a   1.000
_cell.length_b   1.000
_cell.length_c   1.000
_cell.angle_alpha   90.00
_cell.angle_beta   90.00
_cell.angle_gamma   90.00
#
_symmetry.space_group_name_H-M   'P 1'
#
loop_
_entity.id
_entity.type
_entity.pdbx_description
1 polymer ?
#
loop_
_entity_poly.entity_id
_entity_poly.type
_entity_poly.pdbx_seq_one_letter_code
_entity_poly.pdbx_strand_id
1 'polypeptide(L)'
;MKVLDIELDDKPTEVKVAKMAETRIRNLQCFEELQSFNDTGKWVNKHPLLIHYSERFQLEELRRKDPETFLQKYAACNQNVKRYKSYLNNPNRSGNHENDKKNLAKHQERRVIFESILQQT
;
A
#
# COMPACT_ATOMS: atom_id res chain seq x y z
N MET A 1 -14.11 3.56 24.47
CA MET A 1 -14.64 4.89 24.11
C MET A 1 -15.31 5.54 25.32
N LYS A 2 -16.28 4.87 25.95
CA LYS A 2 -17.01 5.36 27.14
C LYS A 2 -16.18 6.05 28.24
N VAL A 3 -14.96 5.59 28.55
CA VAL A 3 -14.14 6.20 29.61
C VAL A 3 -13.55 7.56 29.21
N LEU A 4 -13.12 7.70 27.95
CA LEU A 4 -12.57 8.98 27.44
C LEU A 4 -13.68 10.00 27.17
N ASP A 5 -14.85 9.53 26.75
CA ASP A 5 -16.02 10.39 26.51
C ASP A 5 -16.45 11.09 27.82
N ILE A 6 -16.55 10.34 28.92
CA ILE A 6 -16.91 10.87 30.25
C ILE A 6 -15.87 11.87 30.76
N GLU A 7 -14.58 11.63 30.54
CA GLU A 7 -13.51 12.54 30.96
C GLU A 7 -13.41 13.83 30.12
N LEU A 8 -13.87 13.78 28.87
CA LEU A 8 -13.88 14.92 27.96
C LEU A 8 -15.08 15.84 28.19
N ASP A 9 -16.20 15.30 28.65
CA ASP A 9 -17.39 16.09 29.00
C ASP A 9 -17.14 17.02 30.20
N ASP A 10 -16.25 16.63 31.13
CA ASP A 10 -16.00 17.38 32.37
C ASP A 10 -14.85 18.40 32.22
N LYS A 11 -13.71 18.02 31.63
CA LYS A 11 -12.56 18.92 31.37
C LYS A 11 -11.81 18.54 30.09
N PRO A 12 -12.25 19.05 28.92
CA PRO A 12 -11.58 18.76 27.67
C PRO A 12 -10.23 19.49 27.61
N THR A 13 -9.15 18.73 27.37
CA THR A 13 -7.84 19.27 27.02
C THR A 13 -7.49 18.88 25.59
N GLU A 14 -6.72 19.73 24.89
CA GLU A 14 -6.31 19.48 23.50
C GLU A 14 -5.71 18.08 23.32
N VAL A 15 -4.88 17.64 24.27
CA VAL A 15 -4.26 16.31 24.27
C VAL A 15 -5.29 15.18 24.37
N LYS A 16 -6.31 15.34 25.22
CA LYS A 16 -7.37 14.32 25.36
C LYS A 16 -8.24 14.25 24.11
N VAL A 17 -8.57 15.40 23.52
CA VAL A 17 -9.34 15.49 22.27
C VAL A 17 -8.57 14.84 21.12
N ALA A 18 -7.27 15.14 20.97
CA ALA A 18 -6.41 14.52 19.97
C ALA A 18 -6.35 12.99 20.12
N LYS A 19 -6.13 12.49 21.35
CA LYS A 19 -6.12 11.04 21.63
C LYS A 19 -7.44 10.35 21.29
N MET A 20 -8.57 11.02 21.55
CA MET A 20 -9.89 10.48 21.18
C MET A 20 -10.02 10.39 19.65
N ALA A 21 -9.66 11.46 18.94
CA ALA A 21 -9.69 11.49 17.47
C ALA A 21 -8.79 10.42 16.86
N GLU A 22 -7.54 10.30 17.31
CA GLU A 22 -6.59 9.26 16.87
C GLU A 22 -7.12 7.85 17.14
N THR A 23 -7.74 7.63 18.29
CA THR A 23 -8.35 6.34 18.63
C THR A 23 -9.55 6.05 17.74
N ARG A 24 -10.38 7.06 17.43
CA ARG A 24 -11.49 6.90 16.49
C ARG A 24 -10.99 6.58 15.09
N ILE A 25 -9.96 7.28 14.60
CA ILE A 25 -9.33 7.02 13.29
C ILE A 25 -8.82 5.59 13.22
N ARG A 26 -8.07 5.12 14.23
CA ARG A 26 -7.56 3.74 14.28
C ARG A 26 -8.68 2.70 14.29
N ASN A 27 -9.74 2.95 15.04
CA ASN A 27 -10.90 2.04 15.05
C ASN A 27 -11.57 1.98 13.67
N LEU A 28 -11.77 3.12 13.00
CA LEU A 28 -12.34 3.16 11.64
C LEU A 28 -11.45 2.40 10.65
N GLN A 29 -10.13 2.61 10.71
CA GLN A 29 -9.18 1.86 9.91
C GLN A 29 -9.27 0.35 10.20
N CYS A 30 -9.36 -0.06 11.45
CA CYS A 30 -9.52 -1.47 11.82
C CYS A 30 -10.80 -2.08 11.21
N PHE A 31 -11.92 -1.36 11.21
CA PHE A 31 -13.14 -1.82 10.56
C PHE A 31 -13.00 -1.92 9.03
N GLU A 32 -12.38 -0.95 8.37
CA GLU A 32 -12.09 -1.04 6.93
C GLU A 32 -11.22 -2.25 6.59
N GLU A 33 -10.19 -2.53 7.41
CA GLU A 33 -9.32 -3.70 7.23
C GLU A 33 -10.10 -5.00 7.33
N LEU A 34 -10.92 -5.16 8.37
CA LEU A 34 -11.74 -6.34 8.58
C LEU A 34 -12.75 -6.53 7.45
N GLN A 35 -13.38 -5.45 6.99
CA GLN A 35 -14.31 -5.49 5.87
C GLN A 35 -13.59 -5.92 4.57
N SER A 36 -12.47 -5.30 4.23
CA SER A 36 -11.67 -5.67 3.05
C SER A 36 -11.26 -7.15 3.08
N PHE A 37 -10.85 -7.64 4.26
CA PHE A 37 -10.45 -9.03 4.42
C PHE A 37 -11.64 -9.97 4.24
N ASN A 38 -12.80 -9.64 4.80
CA ASN A 38 -14.02 -10.42 4.62
C ASN A 38 -14.48 -10.47 3.16
N ASP A 39 -14.40 -9.34 2.45
CA ASP A 39 -14.94 -9.21 1.09
C ASP A 39 -13.98 -9.74 0.01
N THR A 40 -12.67 -9.65 0.22
CA THR A 40 -11.65 -9.96 -0.80
C THR A 40 -10.60 -10.98 -0.39
N GLY A 41 -10.56 -11.37 0.90
CA GLY A 41 -9.50 -12.18 1.48
C GLY A 41 -8.17 -11.45 1.67
N LYS A 42 -8.13 -10.12 1.50
CA LYS A 42 -6.90 -9.32 1.58
C LYS A 42 -7.06 -8.10 2.49
N TRP A 43 -6.03 -7.82 3.26
CA TRP A 43 -5.90 -6.60 4.05
C TRP A 43 -5.57 -5.40 3.15
N VAL A 44 -6.04 -4.21 3.54
CA VAL A 44 -5.69 -2.93 2.92
C VAL A 44 -4.27 -2.50 3.33
N ASN A 45 -3.82 -2.89 4.53
CA ASN A 45 -2.51 -2.58 5.11
C ASN A 45 -2.29 -1.08 5.37
N LYS A 46 -3.34 -0.36 5.77
CA LYS A 46 -3.30 1.03 6.27
C LYS A 46 -3.18 1.09 7.78
N HIS A 47 -3.82 0.16 8.49
CA HIS A 47 -3.84 0.20 9.95
C HIS A 47 -2.41 0.03 10.52
N PRO A 48 -2.01 0.74 11.60
CA PRO A 48 -0.65 0.69 12.14
C PRO A 48 -0.14 -0.73 12.46
N LEU A 49 -1.02 -1.65 12.86
CA LEU A 49 -0.65 -3.05 13.11
C LEU A 49 -0.34 -3.84 11.82
N LEU A 50 -0.83 -3.39 10.67
CA LEU A 50 -0.75 -4.11 9.40
C LEU A 50 0.12 -3.38 8.36
N ILE A 51 0.48 -2.12 8.59
CA ILE A 51 1.23 -1.29 7.63
C ILE A 51 2.55 -1.93 7.19
N HIS A 52 3.16 -2.74 8.06
CA HIS A 52 4.40 -3.46 7.79
C HIS A 52 4.26 -4.55 6.71
N TYR A 53 3.05 -5.02 6.45
CA TYR A 53 2.75 -5.96 5.37
C TYR A 53 2.49 -5.26 4.03
N SER A 54 2.39 -3.93 4.01
CA SER A 54 2.24 -3.18 2.76
C SER A 54 3.48 -3.36 1.87
N GLU A 55 3.26 -3.41 0.55
CA GLU A 55 4.36 -3.52 -0.41
C GLU A 55 5.34 -2.35 -0.29
N ARG A 56 4.82 -1.14 -0.01
CA ARG A 56 5.64 0.05 0.21
C ARG A 56 6.61 -0.14 1.38
N PHE A 57 6.10 -0.53 2.56
CA PHE A 57 6.95 -0.72 3.74
C PHE A 57 8.01 -1.80 3.51
N GLN A 58 7.64 -2.91 2.86
CA GLN A 58 8.60 -3.98 2.52
C GLN A 58 9.69 -3.50 1.57
N LEU A 59 9.36 -2.67 0.59
CA LEU A 59 10.33 -2.08 -0.34
C LEU A 59 11.22 -1.02 0.32
N GLU A 60 10.67 -0.22 1.23
CA GLU A 60 11.44 0.74 2.05
C GLU A 60 12.45 0.01 2.96
N GLU A 61 12.00 -1.03 3.67
CA GLU A 61 12.88 -1.88 4.48
C GLU A 61 13.92 -2.61 3.63
N LEU A 62 13.55 -3.10 2.44
CA LEU A 62 14.49 -3.70 1.52
C LEU A 62 15.55 -2.69 1.08
N ARG A 63 15.16 -1.46 0.72
CA ARG A 63 16.11 -0.40 0.37
C ARG A 63 17.09 -0.12 1.51
N ARG A 64 16.61 -0.12 2.77
CA ARG A 64 17.45 0.13 3.95
C ARG A 64 18.45 -0.99 4.22
N LYS A 65 18.01 -2.25 4.07
CA LYS A 65 18.83 -3.44 4.40
C LYS A 65 19.75 -3.87 3.27
N ASP A 66 19.24 -3.85 2.04
CA ASP A 66 19.92 -4.30 0.84
C ASP A 66 19.53 -3.42 -0.37
N PRO A 67 20.24 -2.29 -0.55
CA PRO A 67 19.99 -1.36 -1.64
C PRO A 67 20.20 -2.01 -3.03
N GLU A 68 21.11 -2.98 -3.14
CA GLU A 68 21.40 -3.63 -4.42
C GLU A 68 20.21 -4.46 -4.87
N THR A 69 19.69 -5.33 -4.00
CA THR A 69 18.51 -6.13 -4.32
C THR A 69 17.28 -5.25 -4.58
N PHE A 70 17.15 -4.12 -3.89
CA PHE A 70 16.11 -3.14 -4.19
C PHE A 70 16.22 -2.60 -5.63
N LEU A 71 17.41 -2.16 -6.05
CA LEU A 71 17.66 -1.65 -7.41
C LEU A 71 17.48 -2.74 -8.47
N GLN A 72 17.90 -3.97 -8.20
CA GLN A 72 17.68 -5.10 -9.11
C GLN A 72 16.17 -5.36 -9.31
N LYS A 73 15.37 -5.35 -8.23
CA LYS A 73 13.91 -5.49 -8.33
C LYS A 73 13.26 -4.33 -9.08
N TYR A 74 13.75 -3.10 -8.89
CA TYR A 74 13.29 -1.94 -9.64
C TYR A 74 13.59 -2.09 -11.14
N ALA A 75 14.81 -2.50 -11.50
CA ALA A 75 15.20 -2.78 -12.88
C ALA A 75 14.33 -3.88 -13.52
N ALA A 76 14.09 -4.98 -12.79
CA ALA A 76 13.19 -6.05 -13.24
C ALA A 76 11.75 -5.57 -13.43
N CYS A 77 11.24 -4.69 -12.55
CA CYS A 77 9.92 -4.08 -12.70
C CYS A 77 9.83 -3.27 -14.00
N ASN A 78 10.84 -2.44 -14.28
CA ASN A 78 10.92 -1.65 -15.52
C ASN A 78 10.99 -2.53 -16.78
N GLN A 79 11.73 -3.64 -16.73
CA GLN A 79 11.78 -4.60 -17.82
C GLN A 79 10.41 -5.25 -18.06
N ASN A 80 9.68 -5.61 -16.99
CA ASN A 80 8.33 -6.17 -17.12
C ASN A 80 7.34 -5.16 -17.73
N VAL A 81 7.37 -3.89 -17.32
CA VAL A 81 6.56 -2.83 -17.95
C VAL A 81 6.85 -2.74 -19.45
N LYS A 82 8.13 -2.73 -19.85
CA LYS A 82 8.51 -2.71 -21.27
C LYS A 82 8.02 -3.96 -22.01
N ARG A 83 8.16 -5.14 -21.38
CA ARG A 83 7.74 -6.43 -21.93
C ARG A 83 6.23 -6.48 -22.20
N TYR A 84 5.41 -6.14 -21.22
CA TYR A 84 3.95 -6.18 -21.40
C TYR A 84 3.45 -5.12 -22.37
N LYS A 85 4.08 -3.94 -22.45
CA LYS A 85 3.80 -2.98 -23.53
C LYS A 85 4.07 -3.58 -24.91
N SER A 86 5.19 -4.28 -25.08
CA SER A 86 5.53 -4.96 -26.33
C SER A 86 4.52 -6.08 -26.67
N TYR A 87 4.10 -6.87 -25.67
CA TYR A 87 3.10 -7.92 -25.85
C TYR A 87 1.74 -7.40 -26.33
N LEU A 88 1.31 -6.24 -25.82
CA LEU A 88 0.08 -5.58 -26.28
C LEU A 88 0.17 -5.06 -27.71
N ASN A 89 1.37 -4.78 -28.20
CA ASN A 89 1.60 -4.38 -29.59
C ASN A 89 1.73 -5.59 -30.54
N ASN A 90 1.81 -6.82 -30.02
CA ASN A 90 1.95 -8.01 -30.83
C ASN A 90 0.56 -8.62 -31.18
N PRO A 91 0.13 -8.59 -32.46
CA PRO A 91 -1.17 -9.10 -32.87
C PRO A 91 -1.31 -10.62 -32.69
N ASN A 92 -0.20 -11.36 -32.79
CA ASN A 92 -0.18 -12.82 -32.58
C ASN A 92 -0.48 -13.22 -31.13
N ARG A 93 -0.49 -12.25 -30.21
CA ARG A 93 -0.76 -12.44 -28.78
C ARG A 93 -2.10 -11.83 -28.34
N SER A 94 -2.94 -11.43 -29.30
CA SER A 94 -4.25 -10.81 -29.06
C SER A 94 -5.12 -11.60 -28.08
N GLY A 95 -5.08 -12.94 -28.12
CA GLY A 95 -5.80 -13.81 -27.18
C GLY A 95 -5.43 -13.61 -25.70
N ASN A 96 -4.25 -13.06 -25.39
CA ASN A 96 -3.80 -12.84 -24.02
C ASN A 96 -3.79 -11.36 -23.61
N HIS A 97 -4.21 -10.45 -24.49
CA HIS A 97 -4.10 -9.00 -24.26
C HIS A 97 -4.81 -8.53 -22.99
N GLU A 98 -5.93 -9.15 -22.60
CA GLU A 98 -6.62 -8.78 -21.37
C GLU A 98 -5.74 -9.03 -20.12
N ASN A 99 -5.08 -10.18 -20.06
CA ASN A 99 -4.16 -10.51 -18.97
C ASN A 99 -2.88 -9.68 -19.05
N ASP A 100 -2.35 -9.44 -20.25
CA ASP A 100 -1.18 -8.59 -20.45
C ASP A 100 -1.47 -7.13 -20.01
N LYS A 101 -2.69 -6.61 -20.22
CA LYS A 101 -3.13 -5.30 -19.68
C LYS A 101 -3.16 -5.29 -18.16
N LYS A 102 -3.75 -6.32 -17.52
CA LYS A 102 -3.80 -6.44 -16.05
C LYS A 102 -2.39 -6.49 -15.44
N ASN A 103 -1.49 -7.26 -16.04
CA ASN A 103 -0.10 -7.34 -15.61
C ASN A 103 0.67 -6.03 -15.82
N LEU A 104 0.44 -5.36 -16.95
CA LEU A 104 1.01 -4.04 -17.20
C LEU A 104 0.61 -3.05 -16.11
N ALA A 105 -0.69 -2.96 -15.81
CA ALA A 105 -1.21 -2.07 -14.76
C ALA A 105 -0.55 -2.36 -13.40
N LYS A 106 -0.52 -3.64 -13.00
CA LYS A 106 0.15 -4.08 -11.76
C LYS A 106 1.62 -3.65 -11.69
N HIS A 107 2.38 -3.84 -12.77
CA HIS A 107 3.79 -3.43 -12.79
C HIS A 107 3.98 -1.91 -12.84
N GLN A 108 3.06 -1.18 -13.46
CA GLN A 108 3.07 0.29 -13.45
C GLN A 108 2.79 0.84 -12.04
N GLU A 109 1.76 0.33 -11.36
CA GLU A 109 1.46 0.69 -9.96
C GLU A 109 2.66 0.42 -9.07
N ARG A 110 3.26 -0.77 -9.19
CA ARG A 110 4.47 -1.12 -8.44
C ARG A 110 5.63 -0.19 -8.74
N ARG A 111 5.81 0.22 -10.01
CA ARG A 111 6.86 1.17 -10.41
C ARG A 111 6.68 2.53 -9.74
N VAL A 112 5.45 3.03 -9.64
CA VAL A 112 5.15 4.28 -8.93
C VAL A 112 5.59 4.20 -7.46
N ILE A 113 5.40 3.06 -6.80
CA ILE A 113 5.88 2.85 -5.43
C ILE A 113 7.41 2.99 -5.38
N PHE A 114 8.15 2.28 -6.25
CA PHE A 114 9.60 2.39 -6.34
C PHE A 114 10.08 3.83 -6.56
N GLU A 115 9.49 4.53 -7.54
CA GLU A 115 9.81 5.92 -7.86
C GLU A 115 9.56 6.84 -6.67
N SER A 116 8.44 6.66 -5.96
CA SER A 116 8.13 7.46 -4.76
C SER A 116 9.14 7.25 -3.63
N ILE A 117 9.63 6.03 -3.43
CA ILE A 117 10.66 5.70 -2.42
C ILE A 117 12.01 6.30 -2.81
N LEU A 118 12.34 6.33 -4.11
CA LEU A 118 13.56 6.94 -4.63
C LEU A 118 13.52 8.47 -4.57
N GLN A 119 12.34 9.09 -4.66
CA GLN A 119 12.17 10.55 -4.59
C GLN A 119 12.18 11.11 -3.16
N GLN A 120 11.93 10.29 -2.14
CA GLN A 120 12.01 10.68 -0.73
C GLN A 120 13.47 10.84 -0.22
N THR A 121 14.39 11.17 -1.12
CA THR A 121 15.81 11.33 -0.85
C THR A 121 16.15 12.81 -0.65
#